data_AF-A0A7L0CGL8-F1
#
_entry.id   AF-A0A7L0CGL8-F1
#
_cell.length_a   1.000
_cell.length_b   1.000
_cell.length_c   1.000
_cell.angle_alpha   90.00
_cell.angle_beta   90.00
_cell.angle_gamma   90.00
#
_symmetry.space_group_name_H-M   'P 1'
#
loop_
_entity.id
_entity.type
_entity.pdbx_description
1 polymer ?
#
loop_
_entity_poly.entity_id
_entity_poly.type
_entity_poly.pdbx_seq_one_letter_code
_entity_poly.pdbx_strand_id
1 'polypeptide(L)'
;RNWCAYVVTRSVSCVVEDGVESFVKADYQPCGWGQLQCPRVLAYRSFLRPRYKVSQRTVSELAWRCCQGYSGEDCTEGPASAPTLPTGRPRPRPGRPTLSGFGNPLSGLGGEGSAGGDAEKVRQLEEQVRRLSEQVEELRAGQESP
;
A
#
# COMPACT_ATOMS: atom_id res chain seq x y z
N ARG A 1 1.65 0.84 -17.64
CA ARG A 1 1.26 0.90 -16.21
C ARG A 1 2.45 0.38 -15.44
N ASN A 2 3.27 1.27 -14.87
CA ASN A 2 4.64 0.95 -14.43
C ASN A 2 4.73 0.65 -12.94
N TRP A 3 3.63 0.13 -12.38
CA TRP A 3 3.48 -0.22 -10.97
C TRP A 3 3.66 -1.72 -10.80
N CYS A 4 4.58 -2.09 -9.92
CA CYS A 4 4.88 -3.47 -9.59
C CYS A 4 4.47 -3.74 -8.14
N ALA A 5 3.87 -4.91 -7.92
CA ALA A 5 3.45 -5.35 -6.60
C ALA A 5 4.61 -6.05 -5.89
N TYR A 6 4.77 -5.79 -4.61
CA TYR A 6 5.81 -6.40 -3.79
C TYR A 6 5.28 -6.76 -2.42
N VAL A 7 5.83 -7.84 -1.87
CA VAL A 7 5.46 -8.32 -0.54
C VAL A 7 6.27 -7.55 0.50
N VAL A 8 5.57 -6.84 1.39
CA VAL A 8 6.14 -6.13 2.53
C VAL A 8 5.84 -6.94 3.78
N THR A 9 6.90 -7.36 4.48
CA THR A 9 6.78 -8.11 5.74
C THR A 9 6.91 -7.16 6.93
N ARG A 10 5.99 -7.25 7.88
CA ARG A 10 6.00 -6.48 9.12
C ARG A 10 5.82 -7.41 10.33
N SER A 11 6.41 -7.05 11.46
CA SER A 11 6.21 -7.74 12.73
C SER A 11 5.05 -7.09 13.47
N VAL A 12 4.08 -7.90 13.88
CA VAL A 12 2.93 -7.47 14.69
C VAL A 12 2.92 -8.22 16.01
N SER A 13 2.49 -7.54 17.07
CA SER A 13 2.26 -8.15 18.37
C SER A 13 0.87 -8.79 18.40
N CYS A 14 0.77 -10.00 18.94
CA CYS A 14 -0.50 -10.67 19.20
C CYS A 14 -0.49 -11.33 20.59
N VAL A 15 -1.66 -11.37 21.23
CA VAL A 15 -1.84 -12.05 22.51
C VAL A 15 -2.11 -13.53 22.25
N VAL A 16 -1.35 -14.40 22.92
CA VAL A 16 -1.48 -15.86 22.81
C VAL A 16 -1.59 -16.47 24.20
N GLU A 17 -2.28 -17.61 24.29
CA GLU A 17 -2.33 -18.39 25.53
C GLU A 17 -0.94 -18.97 25.86
N ASP A 18 -0.54 -18.79 27.12
CA ASP A 18 0.73 -19.23 27.71
C ASP A 18 0.47 -20.22 28.86
N GLY A 19 -0.47 -21.13 28.64
CA GLY A 19 -0.86 -22.16 29.60
C GLY A 19 -1.86 -21.67 30.66
N VAL A 20 -1.90 -22.40 31.77
CA VAL A 20 -2.81 -22.14 32.90
C VAL A 20 -2.01 -22.09 34.20
N GLU A 21 -2.44 -21.24 35.13
CA GLU A 21 -1.88 -21.12 36.46
C GLU A 21 -2.88 -21.55 37.52
N SER A 22 -2.40 -22.35 38.48
CA SER A 22 -3.17 -22.71 39.66
C SER A 22 -3.07 -21.62 40.71
N PHE A 23 -4.21 -21.14 41.18
CA PHE A 23 -4.31 -20.25 42.33
C PHE A 23 -5.21 -20.84 43.39
N VAL A 24 -4.95 -20.54 44.66
CA VAL A 24 -5.71 -21.08 45.79
C VAL A 24 -6.68 -20.01 46.29
N LYS A 25 -7.96 -20.36 46.43
CA LYS A 25 -8.99 -19.50 47.00
C LYS A 25 -9.79 -20.26 48.06
N ALA A 26 -10.24 -19.55 49.09
CA ALA A 26 -11.21 -20.09 50.04
C ALA A 26 -12.56 -20.32 49.34
N ASP A 27 -13.03 -21.57 49.41
CA ASP A 27 -14.36 -22.00 49.02
C ASP A 27 -15.20 -22.14 50.28
N TYR A 28 -16.22 -21.29 50.38
CA TYR A 28 -17.15 -21.29 51.50
C TYR A 28 -18.34 -22.14 51.10
N GLN A 29 -18.56 -23.25 51.78
CA GLN A 29 -19.76 -24.06 51.54
C GLN A 29 -21.01 -23.27 51.94
N PRO A 30 -21.95 -23.02 51.02
CA PRO A 30 -23.20 -22.34 51.35
C PRO A 30 -24.01 -23.17 52.35
N CYS A 31 -24.50 -22.54 53.40
CA CYS A 31 -25.45 -23.20 54.29
C CYS A 31 -26.83 -23.24 53.64
N GLY A 32 -27.53 -24.37 53.77
CA GLY A 32 -28.91 -24.50 53.33
C GLY A 32 -29.82 -23.50 54.04
N TRP A 33 -30.85 -23.02 53.35
CA TRP A 33 -31.83 -22.09 53.92
C TRP A 33 -32.49 -22.72 55.17
N GLY A 34 -32.47 -22.00 56.30
CA GLY A 34 -33.12 -22.43 57.54
C GLY A 34 -32.26 -23.29 58.49
N GLN A 35 -31.00 -23.59 58.18
CA GLN A 35 -30.11 -24.25 59.14
C GLN A 35 -29.41 -23.25 60.07
N LEU A 36 -29.75 -23.30 61.37
CA LEU A 36 -29.11 -22.50 62.43
C LEU A 36 -27.74 -23.05 62.88
N GLN A 37 -27.46 -24.33 62.60
CA GLN A 37 -26.22 -25.02 62.97
C GLN A 37 -25.64 -25.67 61.71
N CYS A 38 -25.06 -24.87 60.81
CA CYS A 38 -24.26 -25.41 59.71
C CYS A 38 -22.77 -25.38 60.09
N PRO A 39 -22.02 -26.47 59.84
CA PRO A 39 -20.57 -26.41 59.91
C PRO A 39 -20.09 -25.39 58.85
N ARG A 40 -19.51 -24.27 59.28
CA ARG A 40 -18.84 -23.33 58.37
C ARG A 40 -17.54 -23.95 57.89
N VAL A 41 -17.64 -24.89 56.96
CA VAL A 41 -16.48 -25.56 56.37
C VAL A 41 -15.80 -24.57 55.42
N LEU A 42 -14.66 -24.04 55.86
CA LEU A 42 -13.72 -23.33 55.02
C LEU A 42 -12.81 -24.37 54.36
N ALA A 43 -12.89 -24.50 53.03
CA ALA A 43 -11.97 -25.34 52.29
C ALA A 43 -11.13 -24.46 51.36
N TYR A 44 -9.81 -24.64 51.34
CA TYR A 44 -8.96 -24.04 50.32
C TYR A 44 -8.97 -24.93 49.08
N ARG A 45 -9.42 -24.38 47.95
CA ARG A 45 -9.45 -25.10 46.68
C ARG A 45 -8.53 -24.43 45.68
N SER A 46 -7.89 -25.27 44.88
CA SER A 46 -7.06 -24.83 43.77
C SER A 46 -7.94 -24.64 42.54
N PHE A 47 -7.83 -23.47 41.93
CA PHE A 47 -8.54 -23.07 40.72
C PHE A 47 -7.52 -22.80 39.62
N LEU A 48 -7.93 -23.00 38.37
CA LEU A 48 -7.09 -22.74 37.21
C LEU A 48 -7.53 -21.44 36.54
N ARG A 49 -6.57 -20.59 36.17
CA ARG A 49 -6.80 -19.42 35.32
C ARG A 49 -5.90 -19.46 34.07
N PRO A 50 -6.41 -19.09 32.89
CA PRO A 50 -5.56 -18.93 31.70
C PRO A 50 -4.50 -17.85 31.91
N ARG A 51 -3.30 -18.12 31.41
CA ARG A 51 -2.21 -17.14 31.29
C ARG A 51 -2.08 -16.72 29.84
N TYR A 52 -1.75 -15.45 29.63
CA TYR A 52 -1.58 -14.88 28.30
C TYR A 52 -0.23 -14.19 28.20
N LYS A 53 0.38 -14.23 27.01
CA LYS A 53 1.59 -13.49 26.69
C LYS A 53 1.48 -12.77 25.36
N VAL A 54 2.31 -11.74 25.18
CA VAL A 54 2.47 -11.08 23.89
C VAL A 54 3.55 -11.81 23.11
N SER A 55 3.21 -12.31 21.92
CA SER A 55 4.15 -12.88 20.96
C SER A 55 4.21 -12.02 19.72
N GLN A 56 5.37 -11.98 19.06
CA GLN A 56 5.52 -11.33 17.77
C GLN A 56 5.27 -12.32 16.63
N ARG A 57 4.50 -11.91 15.62
CA ARG A 57 4.25 -12.68 14.41
C ARG A 57 4.57 -11.84 13.20
N THR A 58 5.12 -12.47 12.16
CA THR A 58 5.36 -11.80 10.89
C THR A 58 4.13 -11.91 10.02
N VAL A 59 3.63 -10.76 9.56
CA VAL A 59 2.55 -10.65 8.58
C VAL A 59 3.09 -10.04 7.30
N SER A 60 2.55 -10.48 6.16
CA SER A 60 2.93 -10.02 4.84
C SER A 60 1.77 -9.27 4.18
N GLU A 61 2.03 -8.10 3.63
CA GLU A 61 1.08 -7.25 2.93
C GLU A 61 1.58 -6.96 1.50
N LEU A 62 0.67 -6.70 0.56
CA LEU A 62 1.02 -6.30 -0.80
C LEU A 62 1.13 -4.77 -0.88
N ALA A 63 2.31 -4.27 -1.29
CA ALA A 63 2.53 -2.85 -1.56
C ALA A 63 2.88 -2.62 -3.04
N TRP A 64 2.54 -1.44 -3.54
CA TRP A 64 2.84 -1.02 -4.91
C TRP A 64 3.98 -0.01 -4.91
N ARG A 65 4.95 -0.21 -5.80
CA ARG A 65 6.02 0.76 -6.08
C ARG A 65 6.31 0.76 -7.58
N CYS A 66 7.05 1.76 -8.04
CA CYS A 66 7.52 1.77 -9.40
C CYS A 66 8.34 0.52 -9.72
N CYS A 67 8.06 -0.08 -10.87
CA CYS A 67 8.84 -1.18 -11.40
C CYS A 67 10.31 -0.74 -11.60
N GLN A 68 11.23 -1.69 -11.63
CA GLN A 68 12.65 -1.39 -11.80
C GLN A 68 12.89 -0.54 -13.06
N GLY A 69 13.61 0.57 -12.90
CA GLY A 69 13.90 1.53 -13.96
C GLY A 69 12.90 2.68 -14.08
N TYR A 70 11.76 2.63 -13.37
CA TYR A 70 10.79 3.71 -13.33
C TYR A 70 10.83 4.45 -11.98
N SER A 71 10.69 5.78 -12.01
CA SER A 71 10.68 6.71 -10.88
C SER A 71 9.62 7.79 -11.05
N GLY A 72 9.52 8.69 -10.06
CA GLY A 72 8.47 9.71 -9.97
C GLY A 72 7.24 9.23 -9.21
N GLU A 73 6.39 10.17 -8.79
CA GLU A 73 5.16 9.91 -8.05
C GLU A 73 4.16 9.03 -8.83
N ASP A 74 4.13 9.19 -10.15
CA ASP A 74 3.28 8.41 -11.07
C ASP A 74 4.01 7.26 -11.78
N CYS A 75 5.28 7.01 -11.45
CA CYS A 75 6.14 6.01 -12.12
C CYS A 75 6.28 6.22 -13.64
N THR A 76 6.22 7.46 -14.12
CA THR A 76 6.29 7.84 -15.54
C THR A 76 7.72 8.12 -16.01
N GLU A 77 8.63 8.46 -15.10
CA GLU A 77 10.03 8.71 -15.39
C GLU A 77 10.74 7.37 -15.58
N GLY A 78 10.91 6.92 -16.82
CA GLY A 78 11.59 5.66 -17.16
C GLY A 78 13.10 5.83 -17.32
N PRO A 79 13.84 4.73 -17.57
CA PRO A 79 15.24 4.85 -17.91
C PRO A 79 15.31 5.67 -19.20
N ALA A 80 15.91 6.87 -19.13
CA ALA A 80 16.16 7.69 -20.29
C ALA A 80 16.70 6.77 -21.39
N SER A 81 16.04 6.75 -22.56
CA SER A 81 16.56 6.05 -23.74
C SER A 81 18.03 6.39 -23.82
N ALA A 82 18.91 5.41 -23.57
CA ALA A 82 20.33 5.66 -23.47
C ALA A 82 20.76 6.45 -24.70
N PRO A 83 21.60 7.49 -24.58
CA PRO A 83 22.24 8.04 -25.76
C PRO A 83 22.95 6.87 -26.45
N THR A 84 22.65 6.67 -27.73
CA THR A 84 23.34 5.72 -28.59
C THR A 84 24.81 6.14 -28.69
N LEU A 85 25.62 5.84 -27.68
CA LEU A 85 27.07 6.02 -27.73
C LEU A 85 27.63 4.85 -28.57
N PRO A 86 28.50 5.11 -29.56
CA PRO A 86 28.70 4.21 -30.68
C PRO A 86 29.52 3.01 -30.21
N THR A 87 28.85 1.87 -30.04
CA THR A 87 29.57 0.61 -29.84
C THR A 87 30.15 0.21 -31.19
N GLY A 88 31.44 0.54 -31.40
CA GLY A 88 32.23 0.03 -32.49
C GLY A 88 32.26 -1.49 -32.45
N ARG A 89 31.40 -2.14 -33.23
CA ARG A 89 31.57 -3.54 -33.64
C ARG A 89 32.30 -3.55 -34.99
N PRO A 90 33.35 -4.37 -35.16
CA PRO A 90 33.98 -4.55 -36.47
C PRO A 90 32.96 -5.18 -37.42
N ARG A 91 32.73 -4.48 -38.53
CA ARG A 91 31.81 -4.82 -39.61
C ARG A 91 32.23 -6.17 -40.23
N PRO A 92 31.37 -7.19 -40.30
CA PRO A 92 31.60 -8.30 -41.22
C PRO A 92 31.47 -7.74 -42.63
N ARG A 93 32.47 -7.95 -43.48
CA ARG A 93 32.37 -7.69 -44.92
C ARG A 93 31.44 -8.73 -45.55
N PRO A 94 30.48 -8.30 -46.39
CA PRO A 94 30.07 -9.13 -47.52
C PRO A 94 30.32 -8.39 -48.84
N GLY A 95 30.63 -9.17 -49.88
CA GLY A 95 31.09 -8.72 -51.17
C GLY A 95 30.10 -7.87 -51.99
N ARG A 96 30.69 -7.17 -52.94
CA ARG A 96 30.07 -6.38 -54.02
C ARG A 96 29.43 -7.31 -55.06
N PRO A 97 28.27 -6.97 -55.65
CA PRO A 97 28.20 -6.42 -57.02
C PRO A 97 27.19 -5.24 -57.14
N THR A 98 27.58 -4.05 -57.59
CA THR A 98 27.37 -3.45 -58.95
C THR A 98 25.93 -3.20 -59.42
N LEU A 99 25.66 -1.91 -59.67
CA LEU A 99 25.01 -1.29 -60.84
C LEU A 99 23.53 -0.83 -60.75
N SER A 100 23.37 0.49 -60.95
CA SER A 100 22.25 1.24 -61.55
C SER A 100 20.94 1.49 -60.77
N GLY A 101 20.47 2.74 -60.82
CA GLY A 101 19.02 3.04 -60.80
C GLY A 101 18.61 4.33 -60.10
N PHE A 102 18.25 5.34 -60.89
CA PHE A 102 17.73 6.67 -60.57
C PHE A 102 16.49 6.74 -59.63
N GLY A 103 16.33 7.87 -58.90
CA GLY A 103 15.02 8.34 -58.39
C GLY A 103 15.06 9.20 -57.10
N ASN A 104 14.84 10.52 -57.23
CA ASN A 104 14.45 11.49 -56.17
C ASN A 104 12.89 11.62 -56.17
N PRO A 105 12.20 12.46 -55.35
CA PRO A 105 12.48 13.08 -54.04
C PRO A 105 11.28 13.08 -53.04
N LEU A 106 11.48 13.62 -51.82
CA LEU A 106 10.54 14.42 -50.99
C LEU A 106 9.14 13.86 -50.60
N SER A 107 8.95 13.56 -49.31
CA SER A 107 7.69 13.65 -48.53
C SER A 107 8.05 13.42 -47.04
N GLY A 108 7.62 14.16 -46.04
CA GLY A 108 6.77 15.34 -45.94
C GLY A 108 6.89 15.90 -44.52
N LEU A 109 6.70 17.20 -44.40
CA LEU A 109 6.57 17.94 -43.15
C LEU A 109 5.33 17.48 -42.37
N GLY A 110 5.39 17.58 -41.05
CA GLY A 110 4.24 17.50 -40.14
C GLY A 110 4.76 17.21 -38.75
N GLY A 111 4.98 18.18 -37.88
CA GLY A 111 4.15 19.35 -37.62
C GLY A 111 3.67 19.21 -36.18
N GLU A 112 4.16 20.11 -35.34
CA GLU A 112 3.80 20.28 -33.93
C GLU A 112 2.28 20.29 -33.72
N GLY A 113 1.82 19.76 -32.58
CA GLY A 113 0.45 20.01 -32.14
C GLY A 113 -0.08 19.04 -31.09
N SER A 114 0.25 19.26 -29.82
CA SER A 114 -0.73 19.10 -28.73
C SER A 114 -0.20 19.68 -27.40
N ALA A 115 0.08 20.98 -27.37
CA ALA A 115 0.26 21.72 -26.11
C ALA A 115 -1.03 22.46 -25.67
N GLY A 116 -2.05 22.51 -26.53
CA GLY A 116 -3.29 23.26 -26.28
C GLY A 116 -4.38 22.49 -25.53
N GLY A 117 -4.48 21.18 -25.74
CA GLY A 117 -5.58 20.37 -25.18
C GLY A 117 -5.46 20.07 -23.68
N ASP A 118 -4.23 20.04 -23.15
CA ASP A 118 -4.00 19.73 -21.74
C ASP A 118 -4.05 20.99 -20.86
N ALA A 119 -3.63 22.14 -21.39
CA ALA A 119 -3.75 23.43 -20.68
C ALA A 119 -5.21 23.82 -20.42
N GLU A 120 -6.11 23.53 -21.37
CA GLU A 120 -7.54 23.82 -21.22
C GLU A 120 -8.21 22.91 -20.18
N LYS A 121 -7.83 21.62 -20.16
CA LYS A 121 -8.28 20.66 -19.14
C LYS A 121 -7.79 21.02 -17.74
N VAL A 122 -6.53 21.46 -17.62
CA VAL A 122 -5.97 21.93 -16.33
C VAL A 122 -6.77 23.13 -15.83
N ARG A 123 -7.04 24.12 -16.69
CA ARG A 123 -7.84 25.29 -16.31
C ARG A 123 -9.27 24.92 -15.90
N GLN A 124 -9.85 23.91 -16.55
CA GLN A 124 -11.18 23.42 -16.24
C GLN A 124 -11.23 22.69 -14.89
N LEU A 125 -10.19 21.93 -14.56
CA LEU A 125 -10.04 21.24 -13.27
C LEU A 125 -9.81 22.24 -12.13
N GLU A 126 -8.98 23.27 -12.33
CA GLU A 126 -8.76 24.34 -11.34
C GLU A 126 -10.06 25.03 -10.94
N GLU A 127 -10.93 25.32 -11.92
CA GLU A 127 -12.23 25.94 -11.68
C GLU A 127 -13.22 25.00 -10.98
N GLN A 128 -13.15 23.69 -11.24
CA GLN A 128 -13.92 22.70 -10.49
C GLN A 128 -13.47 22.60 -9.03
N VAL A 129 -12.15 22.56 -8.78
CA VAL A 129 -11.60 22.51 -7.42
C VAL A 129 -12.02 23.74 -6.61
N ARG A 130 -11.97 24.94 -7.21
CA ARG A 130 -12.39 26.18 -6.53
C ARG A 130 -13.86 26.12 -6.10
N ARG A 131 -14.76 25.71 -7.00
CA ARG A 131 -16.21 25.57 -6.68
C ARG A 131 -16.49 24.53 -5.60
N LEU A 132 -15.82 23.39 -5.68
CA LEU A 132 -15.95 22.32 -4.67
C LEU A 132 -15.43 22.79 -3.30
N SER A 133 -14.35 23.56 -3.26
CA SER A 133 -13.83 24.15 -2.03
C SER A 133 -14.84 25.10 -1.39
N GLU A 134 -15.50 25.95 -2.17
CA GLU A 134 -16.54 26.86 -1.67
C GLU A 134 -17.73 26.09 -1.09
N GLN A 135 -18.19 25.03 -1.76
CA GLN A 135 -19.27 24.18 -1.26
C GLN A 135 -18.91 23.45 0.04
N VAL A 136 -17.66 22.99 0.17
CA VAL A 136 -17.21 22.32 1.40
C VAL A 136 -17.16 23.30 2.57
N GLU A 137 -16.69 24.52 2.36
CA GLU A 137 -16.68 25.56 3.39
C GLU A 137 -18.10 26.00 3.77
N GLU A 138 -19.02 26.08 2.82
CA GLU A 138 -20.44 26.38 3.08
C GLU A 138 -21.11 25.25 3.89
N LEU A 139 -20.86 23.99 3.55
CA LEU A 139 -21.36 22.83 4.29
C LEU A 139 -20.75 22.75 5.70
N ARG A 140 -19.49 23.14 5.86
CA ARG A 140 -18.81 23.18 7.16
C ARG A 140 -19.34 24.30 8.04
N ALA A 141 -19.57 25.50 7.48
CA ALA A 141 -20.20 26.61 8.19
C ALA A 141 -21.66 26.29 8.58
N GLY A 142 -22.37 25.51 7.78
CA GLY A 142 -23.71 25.01 8.11
C GLY A 142 -23.74 23.94 9.21
N GLN A 143 -22.64 23.20 9.44
CA GLN A 143 -22.51 22.25 10.56
C GLN A 143 -22.04 22.91 11.86
N GLU A 144 -21.52 24.14 11.80
CA GLU A 144 -21.01 24.88 12.95
C GLU A 144 -21.90 26.10 13.29
N SER A 145 -23.22 25.87 13.30
CA SER A 145 -24.19 26.75 13.97
C SER A 145 -24.72 26.04 15.23
N PRO A 146 -24.84 26.73 16.38
CA PRO A 146 -25.26 26.13 17.65
C PRO A 146 -26.71 25.65 17.67
#